data_AF-A0A957M8S1-F1
#
_entry.id   AF-A0A957M8S1-F1
#
_cell.length_a   1.000
_cell.length_b   1.000
_cell.length_c   1.000
_cell.angle_alpha   90.00
_cell.angle_beta   90.00
_cell.angle_gamma   90.00
#
_symmetry.space_group_name_H-M   'P 1'
#
loop_
_entity.id
_entity.type
_entity.pdbx_description
1 polymer ?
#
loop_
_entity_poly.entity_id
_entity_poly.type
_entity_poly.pdbx_seq_one_letter_code
_entity_poly.pdbx_strand_id
1 'polypeptide(L)'
;LVAEDLARFQGLLGSLPGADFLFRLLEGAGLFLPGTPVRVNEQAKRAFLQCPPAEQLGILFDAYVDLLDWQEIWELIHAASPQLKMVRKVGGYQFVLPGAISTAAQQMTKLRQAMLQVLAWLPEERWISVEELCKLFYCIAPTFNQLWAVSGTGGYPYQPGWYFTWEGRVLGHEPEDWGRLVGNCLGFLLVGPLNWFGIADVYVDGSALTHVRLHGLAHLFRHASPSIELDRAVAAAGLAAPVKAPPVVTGDTIKLKTLAGNAALVLEQIAQPETLQLNNVVYRLDVARVHAAFERGASVDSLAEDWERCFGARLPAEIQKRLAAWWQQYGQVRLYQNLTLIEFADDYALAEMRAVTAIDDLLLVEISPRAVVIPATAVESLYAALQKAGYTPKLTDGTE
;
A
#
# COMPACT_ATOMS: atom_id res chain seq x y z
N LEU A 1 4.84 15.16 -2.01
CA LEU A 1 4.01 15.27 -0.79
C LEU A 1 3.20 16.56 -0.89
N VAL A 2 1.87 16.48 -0.96
CA VAL A 2 1.02 17.65 -0.70
C VAL A 2 0.65 17.60 0.77
N ALA A 3 0.68 18.74 1.46
CA ALA A 3 0.33 18.84 2.88
C ALA A 3 -1.07 18.27 3.20
N GLU A 4 -1.95 18.24 2.20
CA GLU A 4 -3.32 17.75 2.30
C GLU A 4 -3.41 16.23 2.52
N ASP A 5 -2.59 15.42 1.84
CA ASP A 5 -2.59 13.96 2.00
C ASP A 5 -2.06 13.56 3.38
N LEU A 6 -0.98 14.22 3.82
CA LEU A 6 -0.38 13.98 5.14
C LEU A 6 -1.31 14.44 6.27
N ALA A 7 -2.03 15.56 6.11
CA ALA A 7 -3.03 16.03 7.08
C ALA A 7 -4.21 15.05 7.22
N ARG A 8 -4.63 14.41 6.12
CA ARG A 8 -5.68 13.36 6.16
C ARG A 8 -5.21 12.14 6.94
N PHE A 9 -3.97 11.67 6.73
CA PHE A 9 -3.42 10.55 7.50
C PHE A 9 -3.13 10.91 8.96
N GLN A 10 -2.69 12.14 9.25
CA GLN A 10 -2.48 12.64 10.61
C GLN A 10 -3.78 12.63 11.42
N GLY A 11 -4.90 13.03 10.81
CA GLY A 11 -6.22 12.97 11.45
C GLY A 11 -6.65 11.55 11.84
N LEU A 12 -6.09 10.52 11.20
CA LEU A 12 -6.41 9.10 11.42
C LEU A 12 -5.46 8.43 12.41
N LEU A 13 -4.17 8.78 12.38
CA LEU A 13 -3.11 8.12 13.13
C LEU A 13 -2.67 8.88 14.39
N GLY A 14 -3.17 10.11 14.59
CA GLY A 14 -2.92 10.90 15.79
C GLY A 14 -1.51 11.49 15.90
N SER A 15 -0.58 11.17 14.99
CA SER A 15 0.76 11.75 14.93
C SER A 15 1.25 11.98 13.49
N LEU A 16 1.96 13.09 13.28
CA LEU A 16 2.56 13.44 11.99
C LEU A 16 3.67 12.45 11.58
N PRO A 17 4.58 12.01 12.49
CA PRO A 17 5.62 11.02 12.16
C PRO A 17 5.06 9.66 11.73
N GLY A 18 4.03 9.17 12.43
CA GLY A 18 3.40 7.89 12.10
C GLY A 18 2.66 7.93 10.76
N ALA A 19 2.09 9.09 10.40
CA ALA A 19 1.43 9.29 9.12
C ALA A 19 2.41 9.30 7.94
N ASP A 20 3.54 10.02 8.05
CA ASP A 20 4.56 10.02 7.00
C ASP A 20 5.20 8.63 6.85
N PHE A 21 5.53 7.98 7.97
CA PHE A 21 6.02 6.61 7.98
C PHE A 21 5.09 5.65 7.25
N LEU A 22 3.80 5.61 7.62
CA LEU A 22 2.85 4.70 7.00
C LEU A 22 2.72 4.94 5.50
N PHE A 23 2.67 6.21 5.08
CA PHE A 23 2.59 6.55 3.67
C PHE A 23 3.81 6.00 2.89
N ARG A 24 5.02 6.28 3.39
CA ARG A 24 6.27 5.83 2.76
C ARG A 24 6.40 4.32 2.77
N LEU A 25 5.92 3.67 3.82
CA LEU A 25 5.86 2.23 3.92
C LEU A 25 4.94 1.62 2.85
N LEU A 26 3.74 2.16 2.66
CA LEU A 26 2.78 1.68 1.66
C LEU A 26 3.26 1.95 0.23
N GLU A 27 3.96 3.06 0.00
CA GLU A 27 4.65 3.36 -1.26
C GLU A 27 5.79 2.37 -1.50
N GLY A 28 6.66 2.13 -0.51
CA GLY A 28 7.77 1.18 -0.59
C GLY A 28 7.33 -0.26 -0.78
N ALA A 29 6.18 -0.66 -0.23
CA ALA A 29 5.56 -1.96 -0.46
C ALA A 29 4.86 -2.07 -1.83
N GLY A 30 4.84 -1.00 -2.64
CA GLY A 30 4.19 -0.98 -3.96
C GLY A 30 2.66 -0.96 -3.91
N LEU A 31 2.06 -0.72 -2.74
CA LEU A 31 0.61 -0.61 -2.54
C LEU A 31 0.08 0.74 -3.00
N PHE A 32 0.89 1.80 -2.86
CA PHE A 32 0.65 3.10 -3.44
C PHE A 32 1.57 3.33 -4.64
N LEU A 33 1.02 3.96 -5.68
CA LEU A 33 1.77 4.43 -6.83
C LEU A 33 2.27 5.86 -6.55
N PRO A 34 3.51 6.20 -6.93
CA PRO A 34 4.04 7.54 -6.74
C PRO A 34 3.26 8.55 -7.58
N GLY A 35 3.02 9.74 -7.03
CA GLY A 35 2.38 10.83 -7.76
C GLY A 35 1.47 11.70 -6.91
N THR A 36 0.92 12.74 -7.55
CA THR A 36 -0.06 13.65 -6.96
C THR A 36 -1.25 13.76 -7.92
N PRO A 37 -2.47 13.33 -7.54
CA PRO A 37 -2.80 12.70 -6.26
C PRO A 37 -2.19 11.30 -6.14
N VAL A 38 -2.01 10.83 -4.90
CA VAL A 38 -1.64 9.45 -4.59
C VAL A 38 -2.67 8.51 -5.20
N ARG A 39 -2.20 7.44 -5.86
CA ARG A 39 -3.07 6.40 -6.42
C ARG A 39 -2.79 5.07 -5.75
N VAL A 40 -3.83 4.27 -5.55
CA VAL A 40 -3.70 2.91 -5.04
C VAL A 40 -3.37 1.97 -6.20
N ASN A 41 -2.40 1.09 -6.00
CA ASN A 41 -2.16 -0.03 -6.91
C ASN A 41 -3.17 -1.14 -6.61
N GLU A 42 -4.31 -1.13 -7.33
CA GLU A 42 -5.42 -2.05 -7.08
C GLU A 42 -5.02 -3.54 -7.17
N GLN A 43 -4.08 -3.88 -8.05
CA GLN A 43 -3.59 -5.25 -8.18
C GLN A 43 -2.76 -5.65 -6.94
N ALA A 44 -1.81 -4.82 -6.53
CA ALA A 44 -0.97 -5.09 -5.36
C ALA A 44 -1.80 -5.08 -4.07
N LYS A 45 -2.75 -4.14 -3.93
CA LYS A 45 -3.70 -4.10 -2.81
C LYS A 45 -4.50 -5.40 -2.69
N ARG A 46 -5.03 -5.92 -3.81
CA ARG A 46 -5.78 -7.19 -3.79
C ARG A 46 -4.91 -8.36 -3.36
N ALA A 47 -3.72 -8.48 -3.94
CA ALA A 47 -2.77 -9.54 -3.57
C ALA A 47 -2.42 -9.46 -2.09
N PHE A 48 -2.09 -8.27 -1.59
CA PHE A 48 -1.77 -8.02 -0.18
C PHE A 48 -2.92 -8.37 0.76
N LEU A 49 -4.14 -7.90 0.49
CA LEU A 49 -5.30 -8.16 1.35
C LEU A 49 -5.75 -9.63 1.34
N GLN A 50 -5.35 -10.41 0.33
CA GLN A 50 -5.58 -11.84 0.24
C GLN A 50 -4.61 -12.66 1.10
N CYS A 51 -3.41 -12.15 1.37
CA CYS A 51 -2.44 -12.79 2.25
C CYS A 51 -2.96 -12.84 3.69
N PRO A 52 -2.62 -13.88 4.48
CA PRO A 52 -2.85 -13.90 5.92
C PRO A 52 -2.16 -12.71 6.63
N PRO A 53 -2.64 -12.27 7.80
CA PRO A 53 -2.06 -11.13 8.51
C PRO A 53 -0.55 -11.23 8.78
N ALA A 54 -0.01 -12.43 9.03
CA ALA A 54 1.42 -12.63 9.24
C ALA A 54 2.26 -12.38 7.99
N GLU A 55 1.75 -12.76 6.82
CA GLU A 55 2.41 -12.51 5.54
C GLU A 55 2.27 -11.04 5.14
N GLN A 56 1.12 -10.41 5.43
CA GLN A 56 0.96 -8.95 5.28
C GLN A 56 1.99 -8.18 6.12
N LEU A 57 2.18 -8.58 7.39
CA LEU A 57 3.21 -8.00 8.25
C LEU A 57 4.61 -8.23 7.67
N GLY A 58 4.90 -9.43 7.15
CA GLY A 58 6.16 -9.73 6.48
C GLY A 58 6.44 -8.80 5.30
N ILE A 59 5.47 -8.62 4.40
CA ILE A 59 5.57 -7.72 3.24
C ILE A 59 5.88 -6.28 3.68
N LEU A 60 5.16 -5.79 4.69
CA LEU A 60 5.39 -4.44 5.20
C LEU A 60 6.75 -4.33 5.91
N PHE A 61 7.14 -5.35 6.69
CA PHE A 61 8.43 -5.35 7.38
C PHE A 61 9.60 -5.38 6.38
N ASP A 62 9.54 -6.20 5.34
CA ASP A 62 10.56 -6.24 4.29
C ASP A 62 10.66 -4.88 3.58
N ALA A 63 9.53 -4.25 3.26
CA ALA A 63 9.51 -2.89 2.70
C ALA A 63 10.13 -1.86 3.65
N TYR A 64 9.90 -1.99 4.95
CA TYR A 64 10.48 -1.13 5.98
C TYR A 64 12.00 -1.28 6.11
N VAL A 65 12.51 -2.52 6.11
CA VAL A 65 13.94 -2.82 6.23
C VAL A 65 14.75 -2.06 5.18
N ASP A 66 14.22 -1.97 3.95
CA ASP A 66 14.86 -1.32 2.81
C ASP A 66 14.34 0.10 2.51
N LEU A 67 13.51 0.67 3.38
CA LEU A 67 12.88 1.96 3.14
C LEU A 67 13.90 3.11 3.15
N LEU A 68 14.16 3.69 1.98
CA LEU A 68 15.13 4.77 1.80
C LEU A 68 14.57 6.16 2.13
N ASP A 69 13.31 6.41 1.76
CA ASP A 69 12.69 7.74 1.78
C ASP A 69 12.15 8.19 3.14
N TRP A 70 12.28 7.33 4.16
CA TRP A 70 11.98 7.63 5.56
C TRP A 70 13.08 7.05 6.47
N GLN A 71 13.50 7.80 7.49
CA GLN A 71 14.57 7.40 8.41
C GLN A 71 14.29 7.89 9.83
N GLU A 72 14.57 7.03 10.82
CA GLU A 72 14.43 7.30 12.26
C GLU A 72 15.28 8.49 12.69
N ILE A 73 16.42 8.69 12.03
CA ILE A 73 17.31 9.82 12.32
C ILE A 73 16.68 11.16 11.97
N TRP A 74 15.78 11.22 10.99
CA TRP A 74 15.08 12.45 10.65
C TRP A 74 14.16 12.85 11.79
N GLU A 75 13.41 11.90 12.36
CA GLU A 75 12.58 12.14 13.54
C GLU A 75 13.43 12.60 14.74
N LEU A 76 14.59 11.98 14.94
CA LEU A 76 15.53 12.39 15.97
C LEU A 76 16.02 13.84 15.77
N ILE A 77 16.42 14.22 14.54
CA ILE A 77 16.87 15.59 14.24
C ILE A 77 15.74 16.58 14.49
N HIS A 78 14.50 16.26 14.10
CA HIS A 78 13.36 17.13 14.34
C HIS A 78 13.06 17.27 15.84
N ALA A 79 13.05 16.16 16.59
CA ALA A 79 12.74 16.13 18.02
C ALA A 79 13.83 16.81 18.88
N ALA A 80 15.11 16.63 18.53
CA ALA A 80 16.25 17.21 19.24
C ALA A 80 16.68 18.57 18.65
N SER A 81 15.90 19.16 17.75
CA SER A 81 16.21 20.47 17.17
C SER A 81 16.13 21.56 18.25
N PRO A 82 17.13 22.45 18.39
CA PRO A 82 18.25 22.70 17.47
C PRO A 82 19.60 22.04 17.87
N GLN A 83 19.61 21.16 18.88
CA GLN A 83 20.83 20.56 19.45
C GLN A 83 21.51 19.62 18.46
N LEU A 84 20.76 18.67 17.88
CA LEU A 84 21.30 17.74 16.89
C LEU A 84 21.21 18.31 15.48
N LYS A 85 22.33 18.30 14.75
CA LYS A 85 22.35 18.65 13.32
C LYS A 85 23.15 17.64 12.52
N MET A 86 22.61 17.27 11.36
CA MET A 86 23.37 16.60 10.33
C MET A 86 24.05 17.64 9.46
N VAL A 87 25.37 17.56 9.36
CA VAL A 87 26.21 18.52 8.66
C VAL A 87 26.96 17.83 7.54
N ARG A 88 26.99 18.48 6.37
CA ARG A 88 27.76 18.02 5.22
C ARG A 88 29.08 18.77 5.13
N LYS A 89 30.17 18.05 4.91
CA LYS A 89 31.44 18.65 4.50
C LYS A 89 31.42 18.89 2.99
N VAL A 90 31.54 20.15 2.56
CA VAL A 90 31.60 20.51 1.13
C VAL A 90 33.07 20.62 0.71
N GLY A 91 33.53 19.71 -0.16
CA GLY A 91 34.87 19.80 -0.76
C GLY A 91 35.10 18.85 -1.95
N GLY A 92 35.55 19.41 -3.09
CA GLY A 92 36.31 18.75 -4.17
C GLY A 92 35.61 17.78 -5.16
N TYR A 93 35.55 18.18 -6.44
CA TYR A 93 35.43 17.44 -7.73
C TYR A 93 34.40 16.33 -7.99
N GLN A 94 33.66 15.78 -7.03
CA GLN A 94 32.66 14.74 -7.28
C GLN A 94 31.27 15.23 -6.89
N PHE A 95 30.68 16.05 -7.77
CA PHE A 95 29.48 16.81 -7.44
C PHE A 95 28.28 16.40 -8.29
N VAL A 96 27.36 15.64 -7.68
CA VAL A 96 25.95 15.57 -8.08
C VAL A 96 25.13 15.49 -6.79
N LEU A 97 24.41 16.57 -6.45
CA LEU A 97 23.56 16.69 -5.24
C LEU A 97 22.62 15.48 -5.02
N PRO A 98 21.94 14.95 -6.06
CA PRO A 98 21.19 13.70 -5.96
C PRO A 98 21.99 12.50 -5.41
N GLY A 99 23.25 12.35 -5.82
CA GLY A 99 24.12 11.24 -5.40
C GLY A 99 24.52 11.31 -3.92
N ALA A 100 24.71 12.51 -3.39
CA ALA A 100 25.13 12.70 -2.00
C ALA A 100 24.01 12.42 -0.98
N ILE A 101 22.78 12.79 -1.31
CA ILE A 101 21.59 12.54 -0.47
C ILE A 101 21.23 11.06 -0.51
N SER A 102 21.21 10.44 -1.69
CA SER A 102 20.97 9.00 -1.83
C SER A 102 22.01 8.16 -1.08
N THR A 103 23.29 8.54 -1.13
CA THR A 103 24.33 7.86 -0.34
C THR A 103 24.04 7.97 1.16
N ALA A 104 23.65 9.15 1.66
CA ALA A 104 23.31 9.32 3.08
C ALA A 104 22.11 8.45 3.49
N ALA A 105 21.04 8.41 2.68
CA ALA A 105 19.88 7.57 2.92
C ALA A 105 20.22 6.07 2.94
N GLN A 106 21.07 5.62 2.00
CA GLN A 106 21.55 4.23 1.99
C GLN A 106 22.34 3.87 3.25
N GLN A 107 23.18 4.77 3.75
CA GLN A 107 23.94 4.53 4.97
C GLN A 107 23.04 4.47 6.21
N MET A 108 21.99 5.29 6.26
CA MET A 108 20.99 5.22 7.34
C MET A 108 20.18 3.93 7.30
N THR A 109 19.82 3.48 6.10
CA THR A 109 19.15 2.18 5.90
C THR A 109 20.03 1.03 6.36
N LYS A 110 21.35 1.07 6.07
CA LYS A 110 22.30 0.08 6.59
C LYS A 110 22.41 0.08 8.11
N LEU A 111 22.34 1.24 8.76
CA LEU A 111 22.27 1.31 10.22
C LEU A 111 21.03 0.58 10.73
N ARG A 112 19.85 0.88 10.16
CA ARG A 112 18.60 0.21 10.54
C ARG A 112 18.73 -1.30 10.37
N GLN A 113 19.19 -1.77 9.21
CA GLN A 113 19.41 -3.19 8.94
C GLN A 113 20.34 -3.83 9.98
N ALA A 114 21.46 -3.18 10.33
CA ALA A 114 22.37 -3.68 11.35
C ALA A 114 21.73 -3.72 12.74
N MET A 115 20.95 -2.71 13.12
CA MET A 115 20.17 -2.70 14.35
C MET A 115 19.16 -3.84 14.40
N LEU A 116 18.33 -3.97 13.36
CA LEU A 116 17.34 -5.04 13.25
C LEU A 116 17.99 -6.41 13.28
N GLN A 117 19.14 -6.58 12.63
CA GLN A 117 19.89 -7.82 12.66
C GLN A 117 20.33 -8.18 14.08
N VAL A 118 20.94 -7.25 14.82
CA VAL A 118 21.36 -7.49 16.21
C VAL A 118 20.14 -7.81 17.09
N LEU A 119 19.06 -7.03 16.96
CA LEU A 119 17.82 -7.25 17.71
C LEU A 119 17.19 -8.62 17.41
N ALA A 120 17.26 -9.11 16.17
CA ALA A 120 16.76 -10.42 15.77
C ALA A 120 17.53 -11.61 16.39
N TRP A 121 18.71 -11.38 16.96
CA TRP A 121 19.47 -12.40 17.70
C TRP A 121 19.22 -12.38 19.21
N LEU A 122 18.48 -11.39 19.72
CA LEU A 122 18.16 -11.29 21.14
C LEU A 122 17.05 -12.29 21.52
N PRO A 123 16.98 -12.69 22.81
CA PRO A 123 15.89 -13.54 23.27
C PRO A 123 14.55 -12.84 23.11
N GLU A 124 13.62 -13.47 22.39
CA GLU A 124 12.23 -13.03 22.31
C GLU A 124 11.50 -13.28 23.65
N GLU A 125 10.37 -12.60 23.85
CA GLU A 125 9.48 -12.78 25.01
C GLU A 125 10.05 -12.41 26.38
N ARG A 126 11.21 -11.75 26.41
CA ARG A 126 11.85 -11.29 27.65
C ARG A 126 11.97 -9.78 27.67
N TRP A 127 11.73 -9.20 28.84
CA TRP A 127 12.06 -7.80 29.08
C TRP A 127 13.58 -7.66 29.17
N ILE A 128 14.13 -6.84 28.29
CA ILE A 128 15.55 -6.53 28.17
C ILE A 128 15.73 -5.06 28.57
N SER A 129 16.73 -4.78 29.41
CA SER A 129 17.08 -3.41 29.76
C SER A 129 17.62 -2.67 28.54
N VAL A 130 17.07 -1.48 28.27
CA VAL A 130 17.51 -0.62 27.18
C VAL A 130 18.92 -0.09 27.43
N GLU A 131 19.32 0.07 28.69
CA GLU A 131 20.69 0.43 29.07
C GLU A 131 21.69 -0.67 28.69
N GLU A 132 21.35 -1.94 28.99
CA GLU A 132 22.18 -3.09 28.61
C GLU A 132 22.23 -3.27 27.10
N LEU A 133 21.11 -3.02 26.44
CA LEU A 133 21.01 -3.05 24.99
C LEU A 133 21.93 -1.99 24.35
N CYS A 134 21.91 -0.75 24.83
CA CYS A 134 22.82 0.30 24.38
C CYS A 134 24.28 -0.07 24.60
N LYS A 135 24.62 -0.68 25.76
CA LYS A 135 25.98 -1.18 26.03
C LYS A 135 26.39 -2.28 25.03
N LEU A 136 25.50 -3.22 24.72
CA LEU A 136 25.73 -4.27 23.72
C LEU A 136 26.00 -3.66 22.34
N PHE A 137 25.15 -2.73 21.89
CA PHE A 137 25.31 -2.05 20.62
C PHE A 137 26.60 -1.25 20.53
N TYR A 138 26.97 -0.55 21.61
CA TYR A 138 28.25 0.15 21.70
C TYR A 138 29.45 -0.80 21.59
N CYS A 139 29.38 -1.99 22.20
CA CYS A 139 30.44 -3.00 22.09
C CYS A 139 30.59 -3.56 20.66
N ILE A 140 29.47 -3.69 19.93
CA ILE A 140 29.47 -4.21 18.55
C ILE A 140 29.94 -3.13 17.56
N ALA A 141 29.51 -1.88 17.75
CA ALA A 141 29.76 -0.78 16.81
C ALA A 141 30.12 0.53 17.53
N PRO A 142 31.30 0.61 18.19
CA PRO A 142 31.72 1.82 18.90
C PRO A 142 32.03 2.97 17.92
N THR A 143 32.46 2.64 16.71
CA THR A 143 32.79 3.59 15.63
C THR A 143 31.64 3.77 14.65
N PHE A 144 30.42 3.90 15.17
CA PHE A 144 29.22 4.02 14.35
C PHE A 144 29.28 5.16 13.32
N ASN A 145 29.78 6.33 13.71
CA ASN A 145 30.04 7.48 12.84
C ASN A 145 31.01 7.19 11.66
N GLN A 146 31.73 6.07 11.69
CA GLN A 146 32.60 5.59 10.59
C GLN A 146 31.96 4.51 9.73
N LEU A 147 30.84 3.88 10.13
CA LEU A 147 30.13 2.92 9.27
C LEU A 147 29.70 3.55 7.94
N TRP A 148 29.54 4.88 7.92
CA TRP A 148 29.15 5.66 6.74
C TRP A 148 30.33 6.21 5.94
N ALA A 149 31.55 6.15 6.50
CA ALA A 149 32.73 6.54 5.75
C ALA A 149 32.98 5.42 4.75
N VAL A 150 32.68 5.69 3.46
CA VAL A 150 33.12 4.82 2.37
C VAL A 150 34.60 4.60 2.59
N SER A 151 34.96 3.37 2.95
CA SER A 151 36.34 2.93 3.04
C SER A 151 36.90 3.00 1.62
N GLY A 152 37.46 4.16 1.28
CA GLY A 152 38.30 4.30 0.11
C GLY A 152 39.38 3.23 0.21
N THR A 153 39.61 2.53 -0.89
CA THR A 153 40.58 1.44 -1.07
C THR A 153 42.04 1.92 -0.98
N GLY A 154 42.37 2.70 0.04
CA GLY A 154 43.70 3.26 0.23
C GLY A 154 43.80 4.09 1.49
N GLY A 155 43.93 3.43 2.65
CA GLY A 155 44.69 3.83 3.85
C GLY A 155 44.56 5.23 4.48
N TYR A 156 43.87 6.18 3.86
CA TYR A 156 43.71 7.55 4.34
C TYR A 156 42.38 7.66 5.08
N PRO A 157 42.36 8.23 6.30
CA PRO A 157 41.13 8.52 7.02
C PRO A 157 40.39 9.63 6.28
N TYR A 158 39.58 9.25 5.29
CA TYR A 158 38.66 10.16 4.65
C TYR A 158 37.59 10.53 5.68
N GLN A 159 37.51 11.82 6.04
CA GLN A 159 36.39 12.28 6.83
C GLN A 159 35.10 12.00 6.04
N PRO A 160 34.09 11.37 6.66
CA PRO A 160 32.84 11.10 5.98
C PRO A 160 32.24 12.42 5.47
N GLY A 161 31.68 12.40 4.26
CA GLY A 161 31.07 13.59 3.65
C GLY A 161 29.91 14.17 4.47
N TRP A 162 29.40 13.40 5.43
CA TRP A 162 28.37 13.78 6.40
C TRP A 162 28.83 13.43 7.81
N TYR A 163 28.52 14.30 8.77
CA TYR A 163 28.78 14.10 10.19
C TYR A 163 27.68 14.74 11.03
N PHE A 164 27.60 14.37 12.31
CA PHE A 164 26.60 14.90 13.23
C PHE A 164 27.24 15.82 14.25
N THR A 165 26.51 16.87 14.61
CA THR A 165 26.90 17.77 15.69
C THR A 165 25.82 17.81 16.75
N TRP A 166 26.24 17.93 18.00
CA TRP A 166 25.39 18.20 19.15
C TRP A 166 25.81 19.53 19.75
N GLU A 167 24.90 20.50 19.75
CA GLU A 167 25.15 21.88 20.20
C GLU A 167 26.37 22.50 19.49
N GLY A 168 26.55 22.17 18.20
CA GLY A 168 27.66 22.65 17.38
C GLY A 168 28.98 21.89 17.53
N ARG A 169 29.12 21.00 18.52
CA ARG A 169 30.29 20.11 18.67
C ARG A 169 30.11 18.84 17.84
N VAL A 170 31.13 18.43 17.11
CA VAL A 170 31.12 17.16 16.34
C VAL A 170 31.03 15.98 17.31
N LEU A 171 30.10 15.06 17.04
CA LEU A 171 29.95 13.83 17.82
C LEU A 171 31.10 12.85 17.52
N GLY A 172 31.76 12.40 18.58
CA GLY A 172 32.88 11.47 18.53
C GLY A 172 32.50 10.00 18.73
N HIS A 173 33.44 9.23 19.28
CA HIS A 173 33.31 7.80 19.61
C HIS A 173 33.04 7.53 21.09
N GLU A 174 33.02 8.59 21.89
CA GLU A 174 32.78 8.48 23.33
C GLU A 174 31.39 7.90 23.59
N PRO A 175 31.20 7.07 24.62
CA PRO A 175 29.90 6.45 24.93
C PRO A 175 28.74 7.45 25.01
N GLU A 176 29.01 8.66 25.53
CA GLU A 176 28.02 9.74 25.63
C GLU A 176 27.60 10.27 24.24
N ASP A 177 28.56 10.51 23.35
CA ASP A 177 28.31 10.98 21.98
C ASP A 177 27.62 9.90 21.14
N TRP A 178 28.00 8.64 21.34
CA TRP A 178 27.33 7.50 20.75
C TRP A 178 25.87 7.41 21.21
N GLY A 179 25.62 7.56 22.52
CA GLY A 179 24.27 7.53 23.10
C GLY A 179 23.36 8.63 22.56
N ARG A 180 23.89 9.85 22.41
CA ARG A 180 23.16 11.01 21.86
C ARG A 180 22.63 10.80 20.45
N LEU A 181 23.28 9.92 19.67
CA LEU A 181 22.89 9.62 18.30
C LEU A 181 22.31 8.23 18.15
N VAL A 182 23.14 7.20 18.31
CA VAL A 182 22.78 5.81 18.07
C VAL A 182 21.82 5.29 19.12
N GLY A 183 22.07 5.61 20.39
CA GLY A 183 21.17 5.25 21.49
C GLY A 183 19.78 5.86 21.30
N ASN A 184 19.72 7.14 20.90
CA ASN A 184 18.45 7.79 20.59
C ASN A 184 17.79 7.25 19.31
N CYS A 185 18.55 6.96 18.25
CA CYS A 185 18.01 6.28 17.06
C CYS A 185 17.42 4.91 17.40
N LEU A 186 18.09 4.14 18.26
CA LEU A 186 17.58 2.87 18.78
C LEU A 186 16.29 3.10 19.59
N GLY A 187 16.23 4.12 20.44
CA GLY A 187 15.01 4.49 21.16
C GLY A 187 13.83 4.79 20.21
N PHE A 188 14.07 5.57 19.15
CA PHE A 188 13.07 5.85 18.11
C PHE A 188 12.63 4.60 17.35
N LEU A 189 13.57 3.72 17.02
CA LEU A 189 13.29 2.43 16.38
C LEU A 189 12.35 1.58 17.24
N LEU A 190 12.61 1.50 18.55
CA LEU A 190 11.87 0.69 19.50
C LEU A 190 10.47 1.25 19.81
N VAL A 191 10.35 2.55 20.07
CA VAL A 191 9.06 3.21 20.41
C VAL A 191 8.23 3.54 19.17
N GLY A 192 8.88 3.65 18.01
CA GLY A 192 8.25 3.93 16.72
C GLY A 192 7.98 2.65 15.94
N PRO A 193 8.64 2.42 14.77
CA PRO A 193 8.28 1.36 13.84
C PRO A 193 8.09 -0.03 14.47
N LEU A 194 8.99 -0.47 15.35
CA LEU A 194 8.87 -1.81 15.94
C LEU A 194 7.66 -1.94 16.87
N ASN A 195 7.34 -0.90 17.63
CA ASN A 195 6.13 -0.89 18.45
C ASN A 195 4.87 -0.77 17.58
N TRP A 196 4.90 0.05 16.52
CA TRP A 196 3.77 0.20 15.59
C TRP A 196 3.44 -1.10 14.84
N PHE A 197 4.45 -1.90 14.52
CA PHE A 197 4.27 -3.24 13.95
C PHE A 197 3.83 -4.29 14.99
N GLY A 198 3.83 -3.99 16.29
CA GLY A 198 3.57 -4.96 17.35
C GLY A 198 4.73 -5.96 17.57
N ILE A 199 5.92 -5.64 17.06
CA ILE A 199 7.14 -6.45 17.18
C ILE A 199 7.87 -6.16 18.49
N ALA A 200 7.63 -4.98 19.09
CA ALA A 200 8.23 -4.58 20.35
C ALA A 200 7.17 -4.02 21.32
N ASP A 201 7.14 -4.56 22.53
CA ASP A 201 6.53 -3.89 23.67
C ASP A 201 7.58 -3.02 24.36
N VAL A 202 7.20 -1.80 24.70
CA VAL A 202 8.08 -0.84 25.37
C VAL A 202 7.55 -0.49 26.75
N TYR A 203 8.46 -0.40 27.72
CA TYR A 203 8.14 0.08 29.06
C TYR A 203 8.84 1.42 29.28
N VAL A 204 8.02 2.45 29.51
CA VAL A 204 8.46 3.82 29.76
C VAL A 204 8.19 4.16 31.22
N ASP A 205 9.25 4.54 31.94
CA ASP A 205 9.16 5.06 33.30
C ASP A 205 9.36 6.58 33.27
N GLY A 206 8.30 7.33 33.58
CA GLY A 206 8.25 8.77 33.37
C GLY A 206 8.41 9.14 31.88
N SER A 207 9.56 9.72 31.53
CA SER A 207 9.92 10.05 30.14
C SER A 207 11.01 9.14 29.56
N ALA A 208 11.49 8.16 30.33
CA ALA A 208 12.62 7.32 29.94
C ALA A 208 12.16 5.94 29.49
N LEU A 209 12.56 5.53 28.29
CA LEU A 209 12.45 4.15 27.84
C LEU A 209 13.44 3.29 28.62
N THR A 210 12.95 2.36 29.46
CA THR A 210 13.83 1.57 30.34
C THR A 210 13.93 0.10 29.92
N HIS A 211 12.84 -0.49 29.43
CA HIS A 211 12.84 -1.89 28.99
C HIS A 211 12.08 -2.08 27.68
N VAL A 212 12.49 -3.10 26.94
CA VAL A 212 11.85 -3.54 25.71
C VAL A 212 11.67 -5.06 25.74
N ARG A 213 10.58 -5.54 25.13
CA ARG A 213 10.36 -6.97 24.89
C ARG A 213 10.06 -7.18 23.41
N LEU A 214 10.83 -8.06 22.77
CA LEU A 214 10.75 -8.33 21.33
C LEU A 214 9.91 -9.58 21.03
N HIS A 215 9.25 -9.56 19.88
CA HIS A 215 8.25 -10.54 19.44
C HIS A 215 8.34 -10.81 17.95
N GLY A 216 8.67 -12.05 17.53
CA GLY A 216 8.61 -12.45 16.13
C GLY A 216 9.60 -11.74 15.17
N LEU A 217 10.41 -10.80 15.66
CA LEU A 217 11.42 -10.10 14.87
C LEU A 217 12.40 -11.09 14.24
N ALA A 218 12.76 -12.11 15.00
CA ALA A 218 13.71 -13.11 14.60
C ALA A 218 13.14 -14.01 13.49
N HIS A 219 11.82 -14.18 13.44
CA HIS A 219 11.11 -14.88 12.36
C HIS A 219 11.03 -14.04 11.10
N LEU A 220 10.65 -12.76 11.23
CA LEU A 220 10.60 -11.79 10.13
C LEU A 220 11.96 -11.64 9.46
N PHE A 221 13.00 -11.37 10.25
CA PHE A 221 14.33 -11.04 9.74
C PHE A 221 15.08 -12.26 9.18
N ARG A 222 14.78 -13.48 9.63
CA ARG A 222 15.43 -14.71 9.13
C ARG A 222 14.65 -15.42 8.02
N HIS A 223 13.55 -14.82 7.55
CA HIS A 223 12.62 -15.41 6.58
C HIS A 223 12.19 -16.86 6.93
N ALA A 224 12.14 -17.18 8.22
CA ALA A 224 11.78 -18.50 8.70
C ALA A 224 10.27 -18.55 8.95
N SER A 225 9.51 -19.04 7.95
CA SER A 225 8.09 -19.50 7.93
C SER A 225 7.05 -18.86 8.89
N PRO A 226 5.77 -18.70 8.47
CA PRO A 226 4.90 -17.58 8.81
C PRO A 226 4.20 -17.64 10.18
N SER A 227 4.70 -18.41 11.15
CA SER A 227 4.07 -18.50 12.48
C SER A 227 4.47 -17.33 13.39
N ILE A 228 4.24 -16.09 12.93
CA ILE A 228 4.17 -14.96 13.84
C ILE A 228 2.77 -15.01 14.44
N GLU A 229 2.67 -15.32 15.74
CA GLU A 229 1.40 -15.21 16.45
C GLU A 229 1.04 -13.72 16.61
N LEU A 230 0.39 -13.14 15.60
CA LEU A 230 -0.09 -11.76 15.62
C LEU A 230 -1.23 -11.50 16.63
N ASP A 231 -1.80 -12.54 17.24
CA ASP A 231 -2.99 -12.47 18.09
C ASP A 231 -2.72 -12.03 19.54
N ARG A 232 -1.60 -11.35 19.81
CA ARG A 232 -1.24 -10.98 21.21
C ARG A 232 -1.75 -9.65 21.72
N ALA A 233 -2.03 -8.67 20.86
CA ALA A 233 -2.80 -7.50 21.30
C ALA A 233 -4.21 -7.92 21.79
N VAL A 234 -4.72 -9.03 21.26
CA VAL A 234 -6.00 -9.63 21.62
C VAL A 234 -5.85 -10.45 22.91
N ALA A 235 -4.84 -11.32 23.00
CA ALA A 235 -4.55 -12.11 24.19
C ALA A 235 -4.14 -11.28 25.44
N ALA A 236 -3.34 -10.21 25.28
CA ALA A 236 -2.87 -9.36 26.38
C ALA A 236 -3.98 -8.47 26.98
N ALA A 237 -5.01 -8.14 26.18
CA ALA A 237 -6.14 -7.33 26.61
C ALA A 237 -7.30 -8.16 27.21
N GLY A 238 -7.18 -9.50 27.28
CA GLY A 238 -8.32 -10.37 27.61
C GLY A 238 -9.49 -10.23 26.62
N LEU A 239 -9.26 -9.59 25.47
CA LEU A 239 -10.20 -9.53 24.38
C LEU A 239 -10.12 -10.89 23.68
N ALA A 240 -11.24 -11.60 23.57
CA ALA A 240 -11.28 -12.83 22.79
C ALA A 240 -10.74 -12.57 21.37
N ALA A 241 -10.09 -13.57 20.76
CA ALA A 241 -9.74 -13.62 19.33
C ALA A 241 -10.78 -12.82 18.55
N PRO A 242 -10.38 -11.83 17.70
CA PRO A 242 -11.29 -10.80 17.24
C PRO A 242 -12.51 -11.48 16.68
N VAL A 243 -13.59 -11.45 17.46
CA VAL A 243 -14.86 -12.03 17.05
C VAL A 243 -15.10 -11.37 15.71
N LYS A 244 -15.31 -12.17 14.65
CA LYS A 244 -15.78 -11.68 13.36
C LYS A 244 -17.10 -10.96 13.63
N ALA A 245 -17.01 -9.71 14.07
CA ALA A 245 -18.14 -8.90 14.42
C ALA A 245 -18.73 -8.55 13.06
N PRO A 246 -19.92 -9.08 12.72
CA PRO A 246 -20.51 -8.77 11.45
C PRO A 246 -20.64 -7.25 11.34
N PRO A 247 -20.45 -6.68 10.15
CA PRO A 247 -20.55 -5.25 9.98
C PRO A 247 -21.96 -4.79 10.35
N VAL A 248 -22.05 -3.62 10.96
CA VAL A 248 -23.31 -3.01 11.36
C VAL A 248 -23.89 -2.30 10.14
N VAL A 249 -25.03 -2.77 9.67
CA VAL A 249 -25.73 -2.22 8.51
C VAL A 249 -26.88 -1.32 8.97
N THR A 250 -27.01 -0.15 8.36
CA THR A 250 -28.13 0.76 8.59
C THR A 250 -28.44 1.47 7.28
N GLY A 251 -29.52 1.05 6.60
CA GLY A 251 -29.84 1.54 5.26
C GLY A 251 -28.73 1.20 4.27
N ASP A 252 -28.27 2.20 3.53
CA ASP A 252 -27.16 2.05 2.58
C ASP A 252 -25.76 2.14 3.24
N THR A 253 -25.69 2.31 4.56
CA THR A 253 -24.41 2.44 5.29
C THR A 253 -24.00 1.13 5.95
N ILE A 254 -22.73 0.75 5.78
CA ILE A 254 -22.11 -0.42 6.38
C ILE A 254 -20.92 0.04 7.23
N LYS A 255 -20.97 -0.23 8.54
CA LYS A 255 -19.88 0.11 9.47
C LYS A 255 -19.12 -1.13 9.88
N LEU A 256 -17.80 -1.12 9.68
CA LEU A 256 -16.92 -2.22 10.01
C LEU A 256 -15.89 -1.79 11.07
N LYS A 257 -15.89 -2.44 12.24
CA LYS A 257 -15.01 -2.09 13.37
C LYS A 257 -13.52 -2.37 13.13
N THR A 258 -13.17 -3.31 12.25
CA THR A 258 -11.78 -3.63 11.91
C THR A 258 -11.72 -4.30 10.55
N LEU A 259 -10.79 -3.86 9.70
CA LEU A 259 -10.54 -4.44 8.39
C LEU A 259 -9.79 -5.77 8.56
N ALA A 260 -10.40 -6.88 8.15
CA ALA A 260 -9.74 -8.17 8.06
C ALA A 260 -9.51 -8.53 6.59
N GLY A 261 -8.39 -8.10 6.00
CA GLY A 261 -7.91 -8.55 4.68
C GLY A 261 -9.03 -8.67 3.62
N ASN A 262 -9.31 -9.92 3.22
CA ASN A 262 -10.35 -10.30 2.26
C ASN A 262 -11.76 -9.69 2.50
N ALA A 263 -12.13 -9.42 3.75
CA ALA A 263 -13.41 -8.81 4.09
C ALA A 263 -13.58 -7.42 3.45
N ALA A 264 -12.48 -6.66 3.34
CA ALA A 264 -12.45 -5.38 2.67
C ALA A 264 -12.75 -5.51 1.17
N LEU A 265 -12.19 -6.54 0.53
CA LEU A 265 -12.37 -6.80 -0.90
C LEU A 265 -13.82 -7.15 -1.23
N VAL A 266 -14.47 -7.96 -0.39
CA VAL A 266 -15.89 -8.29 -0.53
C VAL A 266 -16.76 -7.03 -0.38
N LEU A 267 -16.47 -6.18 0.61
CA LEU A 267 -17.20 -4.91 0.78
C LEU A 267 -17.01 -3.98 -0.42
N GLU A 268 -15.80 -3.89 -0.95
CA GLU A 268 -15.49 -3.03 -2.10
C GLU A 268 -16.13 -3.49 -3.42
N GLN A 269 -16.64 -4.72 -3.49
CA GLN A 269 -17.46 -5.16 -4.62
C GLN A 269 -18.87 -4.56 -4.61
N ILE A 270 -19.39 -4.21 -3.43
CA ILE A 270 -20.78 -3.76 -3.27
C ILE A 270 -20.93 -2.34 -2.72
N ALA A 271 -19.85 -1.78 -2.18
CA ALA A 271 -19.86 -0.51 -1.47
C ALA A 271 -18.56 0.26 -1.68
N GLN A 272 -18.64 1.59 -1.56
CA GLN A 272 -17.48 2.48 -1.57
C GLN A 272 -17.10 2.87 -0.14
N PRO A 273 -15.80 2.89 0.21
CA PRO A 273 -15.36 3.46 1.48
C PRO A 273 -15.56 4.98 1.46
N GLU A 274 -16.19 5.54 2.50
CA GLU A 274 -16.44 6.98 2.62
C GLU A 274 -15.56 7.65 3.67
N THR A 275 -15.46 7.05 4.87
CA THR A 275 -14.78 7.69 6.00
C THR A 275 -14.37 6.69 7.07
N LEU A 276 -13.53 7.13 7.99
CA LEU A 276 -13.12 6.41 9.19
C LEU A 276 -13.69 7.14 10.42
N GLN A 277 -14.48 6.44 11.25
CA GLN A 277 -15.15 6.98 12.44
C GLN A 277 -14.91 6.10 13.66
N LEU A 278 -14.20 6.61 14.69
CA LEU A 278 -14.02 5.91 15.97
C LEU A 278 -13.66 4.42 15.78
N ASN A 279 -12.59 4.17 15.02
CA ASN A 279 -12.09 2.85 14.62
C ASN A 279 -12.99 2.06 13.67
N ASN A 280 -14.09 2.62 13.16
CA ASN A 280 -14.90 1.98 12.12
C ASN A 280 -14.55 2.51 10.74
N VAL A 281 -14.44 1.64 9.76
CA VAL A 281 -14.50 2.01 8.35
C VAL A 281 -15.96 2.06 7.94
N VAL A 282 -16.40 3.20 7.43
CA VAL A 282 -17.76 3.43 6.97
C VAL A 282 -17.79 3.29 5.46
N TYR A 283 -18.58 2.35 5.00
CA TYR A 283 -18.86 2.09 3.60
C TYR A 283 -20.28 2.51 3.26
N ARG A 284 -20.51 2.96 2.02
CA ARG A 284 -21.83 3.20 1.46
C ARG A 284 -22.07 2.30 0.26
N LEU A 285 -23.21 1.62 0.23
CA LEU A 285 -23.61 0.81 -0.93
C LEU A 285 -23.56 1.64 -2.20
N ASP A 286 -23.02 1.04 -3.26
CA ASP A 286 -22.78 1.73 -4.52
C ASP A 286 -23.24 0.87 -5.70
N VAL A 287 -24.20 1.39 -6.45
CA VAL A 287 -24.80 0.67 -7.57
C VAL A 287 -23.80 0.42 -8.70
N ALA A 288 -22.87 1.34 -8.95
CA ALA A 288 -21.88 1.19 -10.01
C ALA A 288 -20.87 0.09 -9.68
N ARG A 289 -20.46 -0.03 -8.41
CA ARG A 289 -19.62 -1.13 -7.94
C ARG A 289 -20.31 -2.48 -8.05
N VAL A 290 -21.57 -2.56 -7.64
CA VAL A 290 -22.39 -3.78 -7.76
C VAL A 290 -22.54 -4.18 -9.22
N HIS A 291 -22.87 -3.24 -10.12
CA HIS A 291 -22.94 -3.50 -11.56
C HIS A 291 -21.60 -3.98 -12.12
N ALA A 292 -20.48 -3.37 -11.73
CA ALA A 292 -19.16 -3.82 -12.15
C ALA A 292 -18.82 -5.22 -11.60
N ALA A 293 -19.36 -5.62 -10.45
CA ALA A 293 -19.23 -6.98 -9.93
C ALA A 293 -20.06 -7.97 -10.78
N PHE A 294 -21.27 -7.58 -11.18
CA PHE A 294 -22.12 -8.36 -12.08
C PHE A 294 -21.49 -8.55 -13.46
N GLU A 295 -20.89 -7.52 -14.06
CA GLU A 295 -20.16 -7.63 -15.34
C GLU A 295 -18.98 -8.61 -15.25
N ARG A 296 -18.40 -8.76 -14.06
CA ARG A 296 -17.33 -9.73 -13.77
C ARG A 296 -17.85 -11.15 -13.46
N GLY A 297 -19.15 -11.39 -13.59
CA GLY A 297 -19.79 -12.69 -13.39
C GLY A 297 -20.23 -12.99 -11.95
N ALA A 298 -20.17 -12.03 -11.03
CA ALA A 298 -20.73 -12.23 -9.69
C ALA A 298 -22.26 -12.28 -9.76
N SER A 299 -22.87 -13.21 -9.02
CA SER A 299 -24.31 -13.23 -8.75
C SER A 299 -24.62 -12.73 -7.33
N VAL A 300 -25.88 -12.37 -7.06
CA VAL A 300 -26.33 -11.99 -5.71
C VAL A 300 -26.01 -13.10 -4.69
N ASP A 301 -26.18 -14.37 -5.08
CA ASP A 301 -25.89 -15.51 -4.22
C ASP A 301 -24.39 -15.66 -3.96
N SER A 302 -23.55 -15.53 -4.99
CA SER A 302 -22.09 -15.60 -4.81
C SER A 302 -21.55 -14.50 -3.88
N LEU A 303 -22.11 -13.28 -3.98
CA LEU A 303 -21.75 -12.16 -3.08
C LEU A 303 -22.21 -12.44 -1.64
N ALA A 304 -23.34 -13.10 -1.46
CA ALA A 304 -23.83 -13.50 -0.14
C ALA A 304 -22.96 -14.61 0.49
N GLU A 305 -22.52 -15.58 -0.31
CA GLU A 305 -21.59 -16.64 0.11
C GLU A 305 -20.22 -16.06 0.51
N ASP A 306 -19.67 -15.15 -0.30
CA ASP A 306 -18.41 -14.46 -0.01
C ASP A 306 -18.48 -13.64 1.28
N TRP A 307 -19.60 -12.94 1.47
CA TRP A 307 -19.89 -12.22 2.71
C TRP A 307 -19.92 -13.16 3.91
N GLU A 308 -20.67 -14.26 3.85
CA GLU A 308 -20.80 -15.21 4.95
C GLU A 308 -19.45 -15.86 5.30
N ARG A 309 -18.64 -16.19 4.29
CA ARG A 309 -17.27 -16.69 4.48
C ARG A 309 -16.38 -15.68 5.21
N CYS A 310 -16.42 -14.42 4.81
CA CYS A 310 -15.59 -13.37 5.40
C CYS A 310 -16.05 -12.98 6.81
N PHE A 311 -17.34 -12.73 7.00
CA PHE A 311 -17.89 -12.17 8.24
C PHE A 311 -18.45 -13.21 9.22
N GLY A 312 -18.56 -14.49 8.81
CA GLY A 312 -19.14 -15.55 9.63
C GLY A 312 -20.64 -15.35 9.92
N ALA A 313 -21.31 -14.47 9.18
CA ALA A 313 -22.72 -14.15 9.32
C ALA A 313 -23.32 -13.94 7.95
N ARG A 314 -24.59 -14.32 7.78
CA ARG A 314 -25.32 -14.14 6.53
C ARG A 314 -25.40 -12.67 6.13
N LEU A 315 -25.44 -12.43 4.83
CA LEU A 315 -25.69 -11.09 4.27
C LEU A 315 -27.01 -10.54 4.83
N PRO A 316 -27.01 -9.33 5.42
CA PRO A 316 -28.23 -8.75 5.97
C PRO A 316 -29.33 -8.63 4.90
N ALA A 317 -30.56 -9.01 5.27
CA ALA A 317 -31.68 -9.10 4.34
C ALA A 317 -31.99 -7.78 3.62
N GLU A 318 -31.69 -6.65 4.25
CA GLU A 318 -31.81 -5.32 3.64
C GLU A 318 -30.87 -5.15 2.44
N ILE A 319 -29.58 -5.51 2.60
CA ILE A 319 -28.60 -5.49 1.50
C ILE A 319 -28.99 -6.50 0.44
N GLN A 320 -29.35 -7.72 0.83
CA GLN A 320 -29.73 -8.77 -0.13
C GLN A 320 -30.89 -8.34 -1.03
N LYS A 321 -31.94 -7.74 -0.44
CA LYS A 321 -33.08 -7.18 -1.19
C LYS A 321 -32.63 -6.09 -2.17
N ARG A 322 -31.71 -5.22 -1.75
CA ARG A 322 -31.17 -4.14 -2.58
C ARG A 322 -30.37 -4.68 -3.77
N LEU A 323 -29.46 -5.64 -3.52
CA LEU A 323 -28.68 -6.29 -4.57
C LEU A 323 -29.59 -7.04 -5.55
N ALA A 324 -30.62 -7.73 -5.07
CA ALA A 324 -31.61 -8.38 -5.92
C ALA A 324 -32.39 -7.38 -6.79
N ALA A 325 -32.81 -6.25 -6.23
CA ALA A 325 -33.48 -5.20 -6.99
C ALA A 325 -32.57 -4.61 -8.09
N TRP A 326 -31.30 -4.36 -7.78
CA TRP A 326 -30.33 -3.91 -8.77
C TRP A 326 -30.06 -4.96 -9.83
N TRP A 327 -29.92 -6.24 -9.46
CA TRP A 327 -29.77 -7.34 -10.42
C TRP A 327 -30.96 -7.43 -11.39
N GLN A 328 -32.19 -7.26 -10.91
CA GLN A 328 -33.38 -7.29 -11.77
C GLN A 328 -33.41 -6.14 -12.78
N GLN A 329 -32.91 -4.96 -12.41
CA GLN A 329 -32.82 -3.79 -13.29
C GLN A 329 -31.59 -3.82 -14.20
N TYR A 330 -30.55 -4.52 -13.75
CA TYR A 330 -29.28 -4.63 -14.43
C TYR A 330 -29.43 -5.34 -15.79
N GLY A 331 -28.95 -4.69 -16.84
CA GLY A 331 -29.02 -5.21 -18.21
C GLY A 331 -30.38 -5.07 -18.89
N GLN A 332 -31.41 -4.50 -18.25
CA GLN A 332 -32.70 -4.24 -18.92
C GLN A 332 -32.57 -3.20 -20.04
N VAL A 333 -31.68 -2.23 -19.86
CA VAL A 333 -31.36 -1.22 -20.87
C VAL A 333 -29.84 -1.18 -21.00
N ARG A 334 -29.34 -1.38 -22.22
CA ARG A 334 -27.92 -1.26 -22.55
C ARG A 334 -27.73 -0.08 -23.48
N LEU A 335 -26.90 0.87 -23.06
CA LEU A 335 -26.50 2.00 -23.87
C LEU A 335 -25.11 1.69 -24.43
N TYR A 336 -25.02 1.60 -25.75
CA TYR A 336 -23.76 1.42 -26.45
C TYR A 336 -23.35 2.75 -27.08
N GLN A 337 -22.11 3.16 -26.85
CA GLN A 337 -21.53 4.36 -27.44
C GLN A 337 -20.43 3.98 -28.43
N ASN A 338 -20.09 4.87 -29.36
CA ASN A 338 -19.04 4.65 -30.36
C ASN A 338 -19.30 3.39 -31.21
N LEU A 339 -20.53 3.29 -31.70
CA LEU A 339 -20.94 2.28 -32.65
C LEU A 339 -20.99 2.87 -34.06
N THR A 340 -20.79 2.03 -35.06
CA THR A 340 -20.98 2.40 -36.45
C THR A 340 -22.15 1.64 -37.02
N LEU A 341 -23.12 2.39 -37.56
CA LEU A 341 -24.21 1.86 -38.37
C LEU A 341 -23.72 1.70 -39.81
N ILE A 342 -23.93 0.52 -40.37
CA ILE A 342 -23.73 0.27 -41.80
C ILE A 342 -25.12 0.12 -42.43
N GLU A 343 -25.40 0.98 -43.40
CA GLU A 343 -26.62 0.93 -44.19
C GLU A 343 -26.31 0.35 -45.58
N PHE A 344 -27.09 -0.64 -45.99
CA PHE A 344 -26.99 -1.27 -47.29
C PHE A 344 -28.07 -0.74 -48.23
N ALA A 345 -27.73 -0.66 -49.53
CA ALA A 345 -28.64 -0.16 -50.55
C ALA A 345 -29.84 -1.10 -50.79
N ASP A 346 -29.65 -2.41 -50.58
CA ASP A 346 -30.64 -3.46 -50.82
C ASP A 346 -30.53 -4.62 -49.82
N ASP A 347 -31.48 -5.55 -49.91
CA ASP A 347 -31.62 -6.69 -48.98
C ASP A 347 -30.62 -7.84 -49.22
N TYR A 348 -29.85 -7.79 -50.31
CA TYR A 348 -28.90 -8.84 -50.69
C TYR A 348 -27.45 -8.49 -50.33
N ALA A 349 -27.13 -7.19 -50.28
CA ALA A 349 -25.81 -6.67 -49.98
C ALA A 349 -25.20 -7.20 -48.67
N LEU A 350 -26.00 -7.36 -47.59
CA LEU A 350 -25.48 -7.95 -46.35
C LEU A 350 -25.07 -9.42 -46.55
N ALA A 351 -25.85 -10.20 -47.28
CA ALA A 351 -25.55 -11.60 -47.55
C ALA A 351 -24.30 -11.75 -48.44
N GLU A 352 -24.14 -10.87 -49.43
CA GLU A 352 -22.91 -10.81 -50.23
C GLU A 352 -21.70 -10.44 -49.37
N MET A 353 -21.84 -9.44 -48.49
CA MET A 353 -20.77 -9.02 -47.59
C MET A 353 -20.34 -10.11 -46.62
N ARG A 354 -21.27 -10.90 -46.08
CA ARG A 354 -20.97 -12.09 -45.27
C ARG A 354 -20.12 -13.11 -46.03
N ALA A 355 -20.30 -13.23 -47.34
CA ALA A 355 -19.55 -14.18 -48.16
C ALA A 355 -18.12 -13.70 -48.50
N VAL A 356 -17.87 -12.39 -48.51
CA VAL A 356 -16.60 -11.80 -49.01
C VAL A 356 -15.79 -11.04 -47.96
N THR A 357 -16.35 -10.84 -46.75
CA THR A 357 -15.69 -10.16 -45.64
C THR A 357 -15.90 -10.90 -44.32
N ALA A 358 -15.07 -10.59 -43.31
CA ALA A 358 -15.24 -11.10 -41.95
C ALA A 358 -16.26 -10.28 -41.12
N ILE A 359 -17.33 -9.78 -41.76
CA ILE A 359 -18.31 -8.91 -41.10
C ILE A 359 -19.05 -9.62 -39.96
N ASP A 360 -19.23 -10.94 -40.03
CA ASP A 360 -19.88 -11.73 -38.98
C ASP A 360 -19.10 -11.72 -37.66
N ASP A 361 -17.76 -11.65 -37.71
CA ASP A 361 -16.91 -11.54 -36.52
C ASP A 361 -16.98 -10.14 -35.87
N LEU A 362 -17.52 -9.17 -36.60
CA LEU A 362 -17.60 -7.75 -36.21
C LEU A 362 -19.04 -7.32 -35.89
N LEU A 363 -20.04 -8.17 -36.14
CA LEU A 363 -21.45 -7.81 -36.03
C LEU A 363 -21.90 -7.84 -34.56
N LEU A 364 -22.31 -6.67 -34.04
CA LEU A 364 -22.87 -6.56 -32.70
C LEU A 364 -24.38 -6.80 -32.69
N VAL A 365 -25.08 -6.22 -33.66
CA VAL A 365 -26.53 -6.32 -33.83
C VAL A 365 -26.89 -6.21 -35.31
N GLU A 366 -27.76 -7.11 -35.79
CA GLU A 366 -28.47 -6.96 -37.06
C GLU A 366 -29.82 -6.31 -36.78
N ILE A 367 -30.02 -5.07 -37.25
CA ILE A 367 -31.29 -4.34 -37.09
C ILE A 367 -32.28 -4.81 -38.16
N SER A 368 -31.79 -4.98 -39.39
CA SER A 368 -32.53 -5.50 -40.53
C SER A 368 -31.57 -6.02 -41.60
N PRO A 369 -32.05 -6.68 -42.67
CA PRO A 369 -31.21 -7.06 -43.81
C PRO A 369 -30.44 -5.89 -44.44
N ARG A 370 -30.88 -4.65 -44.22
CA ARG A 370 -30.25 -3.42 -44.74
C ARG A 370 -29.47 -2.61 -43.71
N ALA A 371 -29.44 -3.02 -42.45
CA ALA A 371 -28.85 -2.20 -41.39
C ALA A 371 -28.21 -3.08 -40.31
N VAL A 372 -26.91 -2.93 -40.13
CA VAL A 372 -26.15 -3.64 -39.11
C VAL A 372 -25.28 -2.69 -38.30
N VAL A 373 -24.96 -3.08 -37.07
CA VAL A 373 -24.16 -2.30 -36.13
C VAL A 373 -22.87 -3.05 -35.84
N ILE A 374 -21.75 -2.34 -35.95
CA ILE A 374 -20.40 -2.83 -35.66
C ILE A 374 -19.67 -1.90 -34.66
N PRO A 375 -18.58 -2.34 -34.02
CA PRO A 375 -17.73 -1.47 -33.22
C PRO A 375 -17.08 -0.38 -34.10
N ALA A 376 -17.02 0.87 -33.63
CA ALA A 376 -16.37 1.95 -34.39
C ALA A 376 -14.87 1.68 -34.67
N THR A 377 -14.21 0.90 -33.80
CA THR A 377 -12.80 0.50 -34.00
C THR A 377 -12.59 -0.42 -35.20
N ALA A 378 -13.65 -1.07 -35.69
CA ALA A 378 -13.57 -2.03 -36.80
C ALA A 378 -13.80 -1.39 -38.18
N VAL A 379 -14.15 -0.11 -38.24
CA VAL A 379 -14.55 0.60 -39.48
C VAL A 379 -13.43 0.62 -40.50
N GLU A 380 -12.21 0.99 -40.11
CA GLU A 380 -11.08 1.10 -41.06
C GLU A 380 -10.73 -0.26 -41.69
N SER A 381 -10.73 -1.32 -40.87
CA SER A 381 -10.47 -2.69 -41.31
C SER A 381 -11.55 -3.17 -42.29
N LEU A 382 -12.82 -2.93 -41.97
CA LEU A 382 -13.92 -3.31 -42.84
C LEU A 382 -13.94 -2.48 -44.13
N TYR A 383 -13.66 -1.17 -44.06
CA TYR A 383 -13.58 -0.28 -45.21
C TYR A 383 -12.54 -0.78 -46.23
N ALA A 384 -11.35 -1.16 -45.76
CA ALA A 384 -10.30 -1.72 -46.61
C ALA A 384 -10.70 -3.08 -47.22
N ALA A 385 -11.36 -3.94 -46.44
CA ALA A 385 -11.86 -5.23 -46.93
C ALA A 385 -12.93 -5.04 -48.03
N LEU A 386 -13.82 -4.07 -47.86
CA LEU A 386 -14.86 -3.74 -48.83
C LEU A 386 -14.28 -3.18 -50.13
N GLN A 387 -13.30 -2.28 -50.06
CA GLN A 387 -12.60 -1.79 -51.23
C GLN A 387 -11.88 -2.91 -52.00
N LYS A 388 -11.24 -3.84 -51.27
CA LYS A 388 -10.59 -5.00 -51.88
C LYS A 388 -11.58 -5.95 -52.56
N ALA A 389 -12.80 -6.05 -52.03
CA ALA A 389 -13.90 -6.83 -52.61
C ALA A 389 -14.62 -6.11 -53.77
N GLY A 390 -14.22 -4.88 -54.12
CA GLY A 390 -14.75 -4.12 -55.26
C GLY A 390 -15.91 -3.19 -54.91
N TYR A 391 -16.23 -3.00 -53.64
CA TYR A 391 -17.24 -2.03 -53.19
C TYR A 391 -16.61 -0.65 -52.95
N THR A 392 -17.41 0.41 -53.10
CA THR A 392 -17.01 1.79 -52.79
C THR A 392 -17.88 2.35 -51.65
N PRO A 393 -17.61 1.98 -50.39
CA PRO A 393 -18.37 2.48 -49.24
C PRO A 393 -18.20 3.99 -49.06
N LYS A 394 -19.30 4.69 -48.77
CA LYS A 394 -19.31 6.10 -48.34
C LYS A 394 -19.24 6.14 -46.82
N LEU A 395 -18.26 6.85 -46.27
CA LEU A 395 -18.17 7.13 -44.83
C LEU A 395 -18.82 8.49 -44.55
N THR A 396 -19.71 8.55 -43.57
CA THR A 396 -20.38 9.79 -43.17
C THR A 396 -20.18 10.00 -41.68
N ASP A 397 -19.63 11.16 -41.30
CA ASP A 397 -19.46 11.56 -39.90
C ASP A 397 -20.77 12.16 -39.37
N GLY A 398 -21.81 11.32 -39.28
CA GLY A 398 -23.02 11.53 -38.49
C GLY A 398 -23.56 12.97 -38.38
N THR A 399 -23.83 13.63 -39.51
CA THR A 399 -24.75 14.79 -39.61
C THR A 399 -25.09 15.02 -41.08
N GLU A 400 -26.13 14.36 -41.58
CA GLU A 400 -26.94 14.83 -42.72
C GLU A 400 -28.39 14.98 -42.25
#